data_AF-A0A382VL92-F1
#
_entry.id   AF-A0A382VL92-F1
#
_cell.length_a   1.000
_cell.length_b   1.000
_cell.length_c   1.000
_cell.angle_alpha   90.00
_cell.angle_beta   90.00
_cell.angle_gamma   90.00
#
_symmetry.space_group_name_H-M   'P 1'
#
loop_
_entity.id
_entity.type
_entity.pdbx_description
1 polymer ?
#
loop_
_entity_poly.entity_id
_entity_poly.type
_entity_poly.pdbx_seq_one_letter_code
_entity_poly.pdbx_strand_id
1 'polypeptide(L)'
;GVPPSRSGIVANTWSQQTGEDWRTTYSVADNESPILGFEDVEGIPGRSPKNLLRSGLADWMREADDNALTVSLSAKDRSAITLAGQTNSHVYWLLHDEARFVTSHHYAQAYPGWVQGFNEEVMTTLVADSVWDTEVPVEIQSLARPDFAAYERRGSSTFPHISSLEERDHYEWVFDSPKSDKAVLELAKAAMGELALGQRGSTDFLALGLSSTDYIGHLFGPLSQEQLSNLIHLDRILGEFFDYLDANVGEGQWVVALSADHGVATMPEYAQEQGNTSARRINA
;
A
#
# COMPACT_ATOMS: atom_id res chain seq x y z
N GLY A 1 -12.66 8.45 11.22
CA GLY A 1 -13.80 9.36 10.97
C GLY A 1 -13.48 10.81 11.33
N VAL A 2 -12.32 11.32 10.93
CA VAL A 2 -11.90 12.71 11.16
C VAL A 2 -11.51 13.28 9.80
N PRO A 3 -12.09 14.40 9.34
CA PRO A 3 -11.76 14.95 8.03
C PRO A 3 -10.34 15.55 7.99
N PRO A 4 -9.71 15.67 6.80
CA PRO A 4 -8.40 16.30 6.61
C PRO A 4 -8.22 17.65 7.33
N SER A 5 -9.27 18.48 7.34
CA SER A 5 -9.28 19.78 8.03
C SER A 5 -9.09 19.71 9.55
N ARG A 6 -9.23 18.52 10.14
CA ARG A 6 -9.07 18.26 11.58
C ARG A 6 -7.99 17.23 11.89
N SER A 7 -7.73 16.27 11.00
CA SER A 7 -6.68 15.27 11.19
C SER A 7 -5.28 15.87 11.05
N GLY A 8 -5.15 16.98 10.31
CA GLY A 8 -3.86 17.62 10.02
C GLY A 8 -3.19 17.11 8.75
N ILE A 9 -3.67 16.00 8.18
CA ILE A 9 -3.16 15.45 6.92
C ILE A 9 -4.02 15.98 5.78
N VAL A 10 -3.56 17.05 5.13
CA VAL A 10 -4.32 17.79 4.09
C VAL A 10 -3.96 17.42 2.66
N ALA A 11 -2.80 16.79 2.46
CA ALA A 11 -2.27 16.32 1.18
C ALA A 11 -1.14 15.31 1.46
N ASN A 12 -0.69 14.60 0.41
CA ASN A 12 0.53 13.79 0.50
C ASN A 12 1.74 14.65 0.91
N THR A 13 1.81 15.86 0.37
CA THR A 13 2.84 16.86 0.64
C THR A 13 2.23 18.25 0.67
N TRP A 14 2.67 19.13 1.56
CA TRP A 14 2.24 20.52 1.62
C TRP A 14 3.41 21.47 1.89
N SER A 15 3.21 22.76 1.60
CA SER A 15 4.12 23.82 2.03
C SER A 15 3.78 24.25 3.45
N GLN A 16 4.75 24.21 4.35
CA GLN A 16 4.64 24.60 5.74
C GLN A 16 5.58 25.77 6.02
N GLN A 17 5.07 26.79 6.67
CA GLN A 17 5.90 27.89 7.15
C GLN A 17 6.52 27.53 8.50
N THR A 18 7.84 27.60 8.60
CA THR A 18 8.62 27.35 9.82
C THR A 18 9.53 28.54 10.07
N GLY A 19 9.12 29.44 10.98
CA GLY A 19 9.77 30.73 11.14
C GLY A 19 9.46 31.65 9.95
N GLU A 20 10.50 32.17 9.30
CA GLU A 20 10.37 33.01 8.09
C GLU A 20 10.41 32.19 6.79
N ASP A 21 10.79 30.90 6.85
CA ASP A 21 10.98 30.04 5.68
C ASP A 21 9.75 29.18 5.37
N TRP A 22 9.55 28.89 4.08
CA TRP A 22 8.63 27.85 3.61
C TRP A 22 9.38 26.57 3.31
N ARG A 23 8.87 25.45 3.81
CA ARG A 23 9.42 24.11 3.59
C ARG A 23 8.37 23.19 3.02
N THR A 24 8.80 22.27 2.16
CA THR A 24 7.95 21.18 1.68
C THR A 24 7.95 20.07 2.73
N THR A 25 6.77 19.73 3.24
CA THR A 25 6.56 18.71 4.27
C THR A 25 5.79 17.53 3.68
N TYR A 26 6.37 16.34 3.74
CA TYR A 26 5.68 15.09 3.42
C TYR A 26 4.84 14.61 4.61
N SER A 27 3.68 14.01 4.32
CA SER A 27 2.61 13.74 5.29
C SER A 27 3.04 13.02 6.56
N VAL A 28 3.93 12.04 6.45
CA VAL A 28 4.41 11.23 7.56
C VAL A 28 5.91 11.37 7.78
N ALA A 29 6.53 12.43 7.25
CA ALA A 29 7.97 12.68 7.45
C ALA A 29 8.28 13.07 8.90
N ASP A 30 9.31 12.42 9.46
CA ASP A 30 9.83 12.73 10.78
C ASP A 30 11.26 12.22 10.94
N ASN A 31 12.25 13.11 10.78
CA ASN A 31 13.67 12.75 10.88
C ASN A 31 14.12 12.45 12.32
N GLU A 32 13.29 12.72 13.34
CA GLU A 32 13.54 12.28 14.71
C GLU A 32 13.19 10.80 14.92
N SER A 33 12.49 10.19 13.94
CA SER A 33 12.11 8.79 13.91
C SER A 33 12.71 8.11 12.67
N PRO A 34 14.03 7.90 12.61
CA PRO A 34 14.67 7.28 11.45
C PRO A 34 14.15 5.85 11.22
N ILE A 35 14.20 5.40 9.95
CA ILE A 35 13.85 4.03 9.59
C ILE A 35 14.90 3.09 10.18
N LEU A 36 14.47 2.02 10.85
CA LEU A 36 15.36 1.05 11.50
C LEU A 36 16.29 0.41 10.47
N GLY A 37 17.60 0.47 10.72
CA GLY A 37 18.64 -0.06 9.83
C GLY A 37 19.02 0.88 8.68
N PHE A 38 18.42 2.07 8.59
CA PHE A 38 18.68 3.09 7.57
C PHE A 38 18.90 4.48 8.19
N GLU A 39 19.37 4.54 9.44
CA GLU A 39 19.49 5.78 10.21
C GLU A 39 20.41 6.82 9.55
N ASP A 40 21.48 6.34 8.90
CA ASP A 40 22.52 7.17 8.29
C ASP A 40 22.51 7.09 6.75
N VAL A 41 21.43 6.58 6.15
CA VAL A 41 21.34 6.41 4.69
C VAL A 41 20.71 7.64 4.03
N GLU A 42 21.48 8.32 3.19
CA GLU A 42 21.02 9.47 2.43
C GLU A 42 19.84 9.08 1.51
N GLY A 43 18.80 9.92 1.47
CA GLY A 43 17.63 9.67 0.64
C GLY A 43 16.52 8.82 1.29
N ILE A 44 16.76 8.28 2.50
CA ILE A 44 15.75 7.51 3.25
C ILE A 44 15.37 8.27 4.54
N PRO A 45 14.46 9.27 4.46
CA PRO A 45 14.12 10.07 5.62
C PRO A 45 13.29 9.28 6.63
N GLY A 46 13.30 9.72 7.89
CA GLY A 46 12.50 9.11 8.95
C GLY A 46 10.99 9.27 8.76
N ARG A 47 10.21 8.44 9.47
CA ARG A 47 8.75 8.34 9.32
C ARG A 47 8.05 8.15 10.65
N SER A 48 6.95 8.87 10.88
CA SER A 48 6.10 8.72 12.07
C SER A 48 4.72 9.36 11.88
N PRO A 49 3.76 9.15 12.79
CA PRO A 49 2.46 9.81 12.77
C PRO A 49 2.50 11.23 13.34
N LYS A 50 3.67 11.87 13.48
CA LYS A 50 3.87 13.18 14.12
C LYS A 50 2.96 14.30 13.59
N ASN A 51 2.60 14.27 12.31
CA ASN A 51 1.71 15.27 11.70
C ASN A 51 0.22 14.94 11.88
N LEU A 52 -0.14 13.76 12.40
CA LEU A 52 -1.51 13.39 12.68
C LEU A 52 -1.94 14.03 14.01
N LEU A 53 -2.91 14.95 13.96
CA LEU A 53 -3.30 15.79 15.10
C LEU A 53 -4.41 15.19 15.97
N ARG A 54 -5.02 14.08 15.56
CA ARG A 54 -6.18 13.49 16.23
C ARG A 54 -6.07 11.98 16.25
N SER A 55 -6.51 11.40 17.36
CA SER A 55 -6.66 9.96 17.49
C SER A 55 -7.73 9.40 16.56
N GLY A 56 -7.55 8.14 16.17
CA GLY A 56 -8.44 7.36 15.33
C GLY A 56 -8.95 6.10 16.01
N LEU A 57 -9.57 5.22 15.22
CA LEU A 57 -10.18 3.98 15.73
C LEU A 57 -9.17 3.07 16.44
N ALA A 58 -7.99 2.88 15.83
CA ALA A 58 -6.91 2.08 16.41
C ALA A 58 -6.46 2.59 17.79
N ASP A 59 -6.36 3.92 17.94
CA ASP A 59 -6.00 4.55 19.22
C ASP A 59 -7.10 4.31 20.27
N TRP A 60 -8.36 4.51 19.89
CA TRP A 60 -9.50 4.34 20.80
C TRP A 60 -9.70 2.88 21.23
N MET A 61 -9.39 1.92 20.37
CA MET A 61 -9.43 0.50 20.72
C MET A 61 -8.39 0.16 21.79
N ARG A 62 -7.16 0.67 21.64
CA ARG A 62 -6.09 0.48 22.63
C ARG A 62 -6.33 1.25 23.93
N GLU A 63 -6.96 2.41 23.87
CA GLU A 63 -7.39 3.16 25.06
C GLU A 63 -8.47 2.41 25.84
N ALA A 64 -9.33 1.65 25.14
CA ALA A 64 -10.38 0.85 25.76
C ALA A 64 -9.87 -0.49 26.32
N ASP A 65 -8.82 -1.07 25.75
CA ASP A 65 -8.19 -2.32 26.19
C ASP A 65 -6.67 -2.28 25.97
N ASP A 66 -5.92 -2.21 27.07
CA ASP A 66 -4.44 -2.17 27.06
C ASP A 66 -3.81 -3.42 26.42
N ASN A 67 -4.56 -4.53 26.31
CA ASN A 67 -4.08 -5.77 25.68
C ASN A 67 -4.34 -5.82 24.17
N ALA A 68 -5.20 -4.94 23.64
CA ALA A 68 -5.49 -4.87 22.21
C ALA A 68 -4.23 -4.52 21.42
N LEU A 69 -3.97 -5.26 20.34
CA LEU A 69 -2.90 -4.96 19.41
C LEU A 69 -3.43 -4.21 18.19
N THR A 70 -2.60 -3.31 17.68
CA THR A 70 -2.80 -2.69 16.37
C THR A 70 -1.69 -3.18 15.45
N VAL A 71 -2.08 -3.77 14.33
CA VAL A 71 -1.16 -4.11 13.24
C VAL A 71 -1.58 -3.35 12.00
N SER A 72 -0.66 -2.60 11.39
CA SER A 72 -0.93 -1.82 10.19
C SER A 72 0.16 -2.02 9.15
N LEU A 73 -0.22 -2.54 7.98
CA LEU A 73 0.70 -2.99 6.94
C LEU A 73 0.31 -2.37 5.61
N SER A 74 1.28 -1.90 4.82
CA SER A 74 1.02 -1.40 3.47
C SER A 74 2.28 -1.37 2.61
N ALA A 75 2.14 -1.30 1.30
CA ALA A 75 3.26 -0.92 0.44
C ALA A 75 3.66 0.57 0.60
N LYS A 76 2.80 1.40 1.20
CA LYS A 76 3.02 2.85 1.36
C LYS A 76 3.08 3.22 2.84
N ASP A 77 4.15 3.90 3.23
CA ASP A 77 4.33 4.48 4.57
C ASP A 77 3.12 5.29 5.04
N ARG A 78 2.64 6.23 4.23
CA ARG A 78 1.50 7.11 4.54
C ARG A 78 0.20 6.33 4.76
N SER A 79 0.04 5.18 4.10
CA SER A 79 -1.14 4.33 4.30
C SER A 79 -1.01 3.55 5.61
N ALA A 80 0.09 2.83 5.81
CA ALA A 80 0.33 2.06 7.04
C ALA A 80 0.26 2.96 8.30
N ILE A 81 0.96 4.10 8.28
CA ILE A 81 1.06 4.99 9.43
C ILE A 81 -0.28 5.66 9.75
N THR A 82 -1.01 6.18 8.75
CA THR A 82 -2.26 6.90 9.05
C THR A 82 -3.42 5.97 9.41
N LEU A 83 -3.44 4.73 8.91
CA LEU A 83 -4.39 3.70 9.34
C LEU A 83 -4.13 3.25 10.78
N ALA A 84 -2.87 3.26 11.23
CA ALA A 84 -2.48 2.89 12.59
C ALA A 84 -2.85 3.96 13.63
N GLY A 85 -3.15 5.19 13.21
CA GLY A 85 -3.38 6.31 14.12
C GLY A 85 -2.08 6.80 14.77
N GLN A 86 -2.14 7.13 16.06
CA GLN A 86 -1.00 7.53 16.88
C GLN A 86 -0.44 6.37 17.72
N THR A 87 -0.79 5.14 17.36
CA THR A 87 -0.32 3.93 18.07
C THR A 87 1.19 3.76 17.97
N ASN A 88 1.77 3.11 18.98
CA ASN A 88 3.16 2.68 19.03
C ASN A 88 3.31 1.15 18.87
N SER A 89 2.35 0.51 18.18
CA SER A 89 2.31 -0.95 18.00
C SER A 89 2.98 -1.38 16.68
N HIS A 90 2.45 -2.39 16.00
CA HIS A 90 3.09 -3.01 14.84
C HIS A 90 2.75 -2.28 13.54
N VAL A 91 3.63 -1.39 13.08
CA VAL A 91 3.42 -0.65 11.82
C VAL A 91 4.60 -0.90 10.89
N TYR A 92 4.30 -1.45 9.71
CA TYR A 92 5.31 -1.78 8.71
C TYR A 92 4.88 -1.31 7.33
N TRP A 93 5.84 -0.82 6.55
CA TRP A 93 5.61 -0.49 5.15
C TRP A 93 6.74 -0.96 4.26
N LEU A 94 6.45 -1.16 2.98
CA LEU A 94 7.45 -1.60 2.02
C LEU A 94 8.42 -0.45 1.67
N LEU A 95 9.71 -0.75 1.66
CA LEU A 95 10.75 0.08 1.06
C LEU A 95 11.13 -0.57 -0.26
N HIS A 96 10.67 0.00 -1.37
CA HIS A 96 10.73 -0.61 -2.71
C HIS A 96 12.18 -0.97 -3.11
N ASP A 97 13.10 -0.01 -3.05
CA ASP A 97 14.52 -0.18 -3.43
C ASP A 97 15.25 -1.28 -2.64
N GLU A 98 14.72 -1.64 -1.48
CA GLU A 98 15.30 -2.64 -0.58
C GLU A 98 14.49 -3.94 -0.54
N ALA A 99 13.40 -4.02 -1.31
CA ALA A 99 12.47 -5.14 -1.40
C ALA A 99 12.08 -5.73 -0.04
N ARG A 100 11.84 -4.88 0.95
CA ARG A 100 11.58 -5.32 2.32
C ARG A 100 10.62 -4.43 3.08
N PHE A 101 9.89 -5.02 4.01
CA PHE A 101 9.08 -4.29 4.96
C PHE A 101 9.96 -3.70 6.06
N VAL A 102 9.80 -2.40 6.28
CA VAL A 102 10.56 -1.60 7.24
C VAL A 102 9.63 -0.96 8.26
N THR A 103 10.21 -0.48 9.35
CA THR A 103 9.55 0.37 10.36
C THR A 103 10.52 1.44 10.84
N SER A 104 10.08 2.34 11.72
CA SER A 104 10.94 3.39 12.29
C SER A 104 11.12 3.26 13.79
N HIS A 105 12.08 4.03 14.32
CA HIS A 105 12.33 4.18 15.76
C HIS A 105 11.11 4.69 16.55
N HIS A 106 10.08 5.20 15.87
CA HIS A 106 8.81 5.53 16.51
C HIS A 106 8.08 4.28 17.04
N TYR A 107 8.13 3.16 16.30
CA TYR A 107 7.34 1.96 16.58
C TYR A 107 8.14 0.86 17.26
N ALA A 108 9.43 0.74 16.94
CA ALA A 108 10.27 -0.34 17.46
C ALA A 108 11.71 0.11 17.64
N GLN A 109 12.42 -0.54 18.56
CA GLN A 109 13.87 -0.35 18.77
C GLN A 109 14.71 -1.35 17.98
N ALA A 110 14.10 -2.46 17.56
CA ALA A 110 14.69 -3.49 16.73
C ALA A 110 13.58 -4.24 15.97
N TYR A 111 13.91 -4.81 14.82
CA TYR A 111 12.96 -5.66 14.08
C TYR A 111 12.68 -6.95 14.87
N PRO A 112 11.41 -7.35 15.02
CA PRO A 112 11.09 -8.68 15.55
C PRO A 112 11.54 -9.76 14.55
N GLY A 113 11.88 -10.95 15.07
CA GLY A 113 12.41 -12.05 14.27
C GLY A 113 11.52 -12.45 13.09
N TRP A 114 10.19 -12.40 13.26
CA TRP A 114 9.26 -12.78 12.20
C TRP A 114 9.25 -11.80 11.01
N VAL A 115 9.49 -10.50 11.23
CA VAL A 115 9.63 -9.53 10.12
C VAL A 115 10.97 -9.72 9.41
N GLN A 116 12.03 -10.03 10.16
CA GLN A 116 13.34 -10.35 9.56
C GLN A 116 13.23 -11.60 8.68
N GLY A 117 12.67 -12.69 9.22
CA GLY A 117 12.45 -13.94 8.47
C GLY A 117 11.55 -13.75 7.26
N PHE A 118 10.46 -12.97 7.39
CA PHE A 118 9.60 -12.65 6.25
C PHE A 118 10.36 -11.94 5.12
N ASN A 119 11.18 -10.94 5.48
CA ASN A 119 11.99 -10.19 4.51
C ASN A 119 13.09 -11.05 3.87
N GLU A 120 13.68 -11.99 4.59
CA GLU A 120 14.77 -12.81 4.09
C GLU A 120 14.29 -14.00 3.25
N GLU A 121 13.13 -14.57 3.57
CA GLU A 121 12.64 -15.82 2.98
C GLU A 121 11.49 -15.59 2.00
N VAL A 122 10.45 -14.88 2.44
CA VAL A 122 9.22 -14.71 1.67
C VAL A 122 9.38 -13.62 0.61
N MET A 123 9.92 -12.45 0.99
CA MET A 123 10.13 -11.35 0.05
C MET A 123 11.10 -11.74 -1.06
N THR A 124 12.21 -12.43 -0.74
CA THR A 124 13.16 -12.94 -1.74
C THR A 124 12.48 -13.82 -2.78
N THR A 125 11.51 -14.63 -2.38
CA THR A 125 10.75 -15.48 -3.30
C THR A 125 9.76 -14.67 -4.13
N LEU A 126 9.05 -13.73 -3.51
CA LEU A 126 8.07 -12.86 -4.20
C LEU A 126 8.74 -12.00 -5.27
N VAL A 127 9.93 -11.46 -4.99
CA VAL A 127 10.69 -10.63 -5.93
C VAL A 127 11.54 -11.45 -6.89
N ALA A 128 11.54 -12.78 -6.86
CA ALA A 128 12.25 -13.58 -7.86
C ALA A 128 11.46 -13.71 -9.18
N ASP A 129 10.14 -13.52 -9.12
CA ASP A 129 9.28 -13.61 -10.29
C ASP A 129 9.39 -12.33 -11.15
N SER A 130 9.74 -12.51 -12.41
CA SER A 130 10.06 -11.44 -13.37
C SER A 130 9.08 -11.34 -14.53
N VAL A 131 7.96 -12.08 -14.48
CA VAL A 131 6.91 -12.03 -15.48
C VAL A 131 5.57 -11.71 -14.81
N TRP A 132 4.79 -10.86 -15.46
CA TRP A 132 3.39 -10.65 -15.12
C TRP A 132 2.57 -10.90 -16.39
N ASP A 133 1.89 -12.04 -16.39
CA ASP A 133 0.99 -12.45 -17.46
C ASP A 133 -0.46 -12.09 -17.12
N THR A 134 -1.31 -12.00 -18.14
CA THR A 134 -2.73 -11.71 -17.92
C THR A 134 -3.46 -12.96 -17.42
N GLU A 135 -4.08 -12.84 -16.26
CA GLU A 135 -5.02 -13.86 -15.75
C GLU A 135 -6.46 -13.60 -16.23
N VAL A 136 -6.69 -12.59 -17.09
CA VAL A 136 -8.03 -12.15 -17.52
C VAL A 136 -8.61 -13.14 -18.54
N PRO A 137 -9.74 -13.82 -18.23
CA PRO A 137 -10.43 -14.66 -19.19
C PRO A 137 -10.89 -13.88 -20.42
N VAL A 138 -10.77 -14.50 -21.61
CA VAL A 138 -11.11 -13.89 -22.90
C VAL A 138 -12.54 -13.32 -22.92
N GLU A 139 -13.46 -13.97 -22.19
CA GLU A 139 -14.87 -13.60 -22.12
C GLU A 139 -15.12 -12.24 -21.47
N ILE A 140 -14.18 -11.76 -20.64
CA ILE A 140 -14.33 -10.50 -19.90
C ILE A 140 -13.28 -9.45 -20.28
N GLN A 141 -12.34 -9.76 -21.17
CA GLN A 141 -11.35 -8.78 -21.66
C GLN A 141 -12.01 -7.53 -22.26
N SER A 142 -13.21 -7.64 -22.83
CA SER A 142 -13.96 -6.50 -23.39
C SER A 142 -14.51 -5.52 -22.34
N LEU A 143 -14.37 -5.83 -21.04
CA LEU A 143 -14.70 -4.89 -19.96
C LEU A 143 -13.63 -3.80 -19.78
N ALA A 144 -12.43 -4.01 -20.34
CA ALA A 144 -11.35 -3.05 -20.42
C ALA A 144 -11.15 -2.56 -21.87
N ARG A 145 -10.30 -1.54 -22.03
CA ARG A 145 -9.77 -1.09 -23.32
C ARG A 145 -8.94 -2.20 -23.98
N PRO A 146 -8.65 -2.11 -25.29
CA PRO A 146 -7.70 -3.00 -25.94
C PRO A 146 -6.36 -3.08 -25.17
N ASP A 147 -5.68 -4.22 -25.27
CA ASP A 147 -4.38 -4.52 -24.64
C ASP A 147 -3.23 -3.76 -25.32
N PHE A 148 -3.41 -2.45 -25.47
CA PHE A 148 -2.44 -1.46 -25.93
C PHE A 148 -3.13 -0.09 -26.01
N ALA A 149 -2.51 0.94 -25.41
CA ALA A 149 -2.78 2.32 -25.76
C ALA A 149 -1.50 3.17 -25.64
N ALA A 150 -1.26 4.06 -26.61
CA ALA A 150 -0.03 4.85 -26.67
C ALA A 150 0.20 5.77 -25.45
N TYR A 151 -0.87 6.05 -24.69
CA TYR A 151 -0.84 6.90 -23.49
C TYR A 151 -0.71 6.11 -22.18
N GLU A 152 -0.71 4.78 -22.22
CA GLU A 152 -0.47 3.90 -21.07
C GLU A 152 1.02 3.60 -20.98
N ARG A 153 1.61 3.72 -19.78
CA ARG A 153 3.01 3.40 -19.48
C ARG A 153 4.01 3.78 -20.60
N ARG A 154 3.87 5.01 -21.12
CA ARG A 154 4.72 5.55 -22.20
C ARG A 154 4.76 4.69 -23.49
N GLY A 155 3.69 3.95 -23.76
CA GLY A 155 3.52 3.11 -24.95
C GLY A 155 3.93 1.64 -24.77
N SER A 156 4.20 1.18 -23.54
CA SER A 156 4.50 -0.23 -23.22
C SER A 156 3.40 -0.80 -22.30
N SER A 157 2.26 -1.18 -22.88
CA SER A 157 1.07 -1.64 -22.15
C SER A 157 0.41 -2.89 -22.74
N THR A 158 1.24 -3.83 -23.20
CA THR A 158 0.75 -5.11 -23.74
C THR A 158 1.23 -6.24 -22.86
N PHE A 159 0.36 -7.18 -22.53
CA PHE A 159 0.78 -8.42 -21.88
C PHE A 159 1.56 -9.34 -22.85
N PRO A 160 2.47 -10.19 -22.33
CA PRO A 160 2.94 -10.24 -20.94
C PRO A 160 3.97 -9.15 -20.62
N HIS A 161 3.95 -8.65 -19.39
CA HIS A 161 4.96 -7.74 -18.85
C HIS A 161 6.19 -8.51 -18.37
N ILE A 162 7.37 -8.13 -18.85
CA ILE A 162 8.64 -8.79 -18.51
C ILE A 162 9.59 -7.75 -17.92
N SER A 163 10.00 -7.95 -16.67
CA SER A 163 10.77 -6.95 -15.92
C SER A 163 12.00 -6.44 -16.67
N SER A 164 12.78 -7.34 -17.26
CA SER A 164 14.02 -7.00 -17.97
C SER A 164 13.83 -6.17 -19.24
N LEU A 165 12.60 -6.06 -19.75
CA LEU A 165 12.26 -5.28 -20.94
C LEU A 165 11.68 -3.91 -20.59
N GLU A 166 11.13 -3.75 -19.39
CA GLU A 166 10.28 -2.60 -19.05
C GLU A 166 10.93 -1.64 -18.06
N GLU A 167 11.64 -2.16 -17.07
CA GLU A 167 12.29 -1.35 -16.06
C GLU A 167 13.75 -1.72 -15.88
N ARG A 168 14.54 -0.71 -15.54
CA ARG A 168 15.93 -0.92 -15.14
C ARG A 168 16.03 -1.48 -13.72
N ASP A 169 15.14 -1.01 -12.85
CA ASP A 169 15.04 -1.49 -11.49
C ASP A 169 13.98 -2.58 -11.41
N HIS A 170 14.42 -3.77 -10.99
CA HIS A 170 13.54 -4.91 -10.88
C HIS A 170 12.51 -4.74 -9.77
N TYR A 171 12.88 -4.10 -8.65
CA TYR A 171 11.98 -3.97 -7.51
C TYR A 171 10.86 -2.97 -7.76
N GLU A 172 11.15 -1.87 -8.44
CA GLU A 172 10.09 -0.95 -8.90
C GLU A 172 9.10 -1.69 -9.80
N TRP A 173 9.59 -2.49 -10.75
CA TRP A 173 8.70 -3.32 -11.58
C TRP A 173 7.85 -4.30 -10.77
N VAL A 174 8.43 -4.96 -9.76
CA VAL A 174 7.69 -5.90 -8.90
C VAL A 174 6.60 -5.18 -8.12
N PHE A 175 6.88 -4.01 -7.55
CA PHE A 175 5.94 -3.34 -6.65
C PHE A 175 4.94 -2.41 -7.35
N ASP A 176 5.17 -2.12 -8.64
CA ASP A 176 4.18 -1.56 -9.56
C ASP A 176 3.27 -2.64 -10.20
N SER A 177 3.20 -3.82 -9.58
CA SER A 177 2.39 -4.96 -10.02
C SER A 177 1.50 -5.49 -8.88
N PRO A 178 0.59 -6.45 -9.14
CA PRO A 178 -0.26 -7.04 -8.11
C PRO A 178 0.51 -7.72 -6.96
N LYS A 179 1.80 -8.01 -7.15
CA LYS A 179 2.68 -8.62 -6.15
C LYS A 179 2.83 -7.77 -4.89
N SER A 180 2.66 -6.46 -4.98
CA SER A 180 2.73 -5.56 -3.83
C SER A 180 1.62 -5.85 -2.80
N ASP A 181 0.38 -6.04 -3.27
CA ASP A 181 -0.76 -6.36 -2.39
C ASP A 181 -0.65 -7.77 -1.83
N LYS A 182 -0.16 -8.73 -2.64
CA LYS A 182 0.15 -10.08 -2.17
C LYS A 182 1.19 -10.06 -1.03
N ALA A 183 2.26 -9.27 -1.16
CA ALA A 183 3.28 -9.14 -0.12
C ALA A 183 2.68 -8.62 1.20
N VAL A 184 1.78 -7.62 1.13
CA VAL A 184 1.09 -7.07 2.31
C VAL A 184 0.21 -8.14 2.99
N LEU A 185 -0.56 -8.92 2.22
CA LEU A 185 -1.43 -9.96 2.79
C LEU A 185 -0.64 -11.14 3.37
N GLU A 186 0.48 -11.53 2.75
CA GLU A 186 1.33 -12.59 3.30
C GLU A 186 2.01 -12.12 4.61
N LEU A 187 2.44 -10.86 4.70
CA LEU A 187 2.95 -10.31 5.95
C LEU A 187 1.84 -10.24 7.02
N ALA A 188 0.59 -9.95 6.62
CA ALA A 188 -0.55 -9.94 7.52
C ALA A 188 -0.79 -11.33 8.12
N LYS A 189 -0.76 -12.39 7.31
CA LYS A 189 -0.87 -13.78 7.78
C LYS A 189 0.27 -14.13 8.75
N ALA A 190 1.51 -13.72 8.45
CA ALA A 190 2.65 -13.91 9.35
C ALA A 190 2.43 -13.18 10.69
N ALA A 191 2.03 -11.90 10.65
CA ALA A 191 1.75 -11.12 11.86
C ALA A 191 0.62 -11.74 12.70
N MET A 192 -0.44 -12.24 12.07
CA MET A 192 -1.54 -12.92 12.74
C MET A 192 -1.10 -14.17 13.48
N GLY A 193 -0.28 -15.01 12.85
CA GLY A 193 0.26 -16.23 13.49
C GLY A 193 1.19 -15.92 14.65
N GLU A 194 2.09 -14.95 14.48
CA GLU A 194 3.13 -14.62 15.45
C GLU A 194 2.60 -13.84 16.66
N LEU A 195 1.60 -12.98 16.44
CA LEU A 195 1.01 -12.15 17.49
C LEU A 195 -0.31 -12.74 18.02
N ALA A 196 -0.74 -13.88 17.49
CA ALA A 196 -2.03 -14.52 17.81
C ALA A 196 -3.22 -13.54 17.69
N LEU A 197 -3.24 -12.71 16.65
CA LEU A 197 -4.27 -11.67 16.49
C LEU A 197 -5.66 -12.29 16.44
N GLY A 198 -6.60 -11.73 17.21
CA GLY A 198 -7.96 -12.23 17.33
C GLY A 198 -8.11 -13.51 18.16
N GLN A 199 -7.01 -14.05 18.72
CA GLN A 199 -7.01 -15.31 19.48
C GLN A 199 -6.65 -15.11 20.97
N ARG A 200 -6.45 -13.86 21.41
CA ARG A 200 -5.98 -13.52 22.77
C ARG A 200 -7.10 -13.12 23.73
N GLY A 201 -8.35 -13.11 23.28
CA GLY A 201 -9.52 -12.67 24.07
C GLY A 201 -9.76 -11.15 24.07
N SER A 202 -8.81 -10.37 23.56
CA SER A 202 -8.95 -8.94 23.26
C SER A 202 -9.35 -8.73 21.79
N THR A 203 -10.07 -7.65 21.50
CA THR A 203 -10.35 -7.25 20.12
C THR A 203 -9.15 -6.48 19.55
N ASP A 204 -8.49 -7.09 18.57
CA ASP A 204 -7.36 -6.49 17.87
C ASP A 204 -7.80 -5.69 16.64
N PHE A 205 -6.94 -4.76 16.19
CA PHE A 205 -7.15 -3.97 14.99
C PHE A 205 -6.09 -4.29 13.94
N LEU A 206 -6.52 -4.86 12.80
CA LEU A 206 -5.67 -5.12 11.64
C LEU A 206 -6.04 -4.16 10.51
N ALA A 207 -5.09 -3.34 10.08
CA ALA A 207 -5.27 -2.39 8.99
C ALA A 207 -4.33 -2.73 7.82
N LEU A 208 -4.88 -2.80 6.61
CA LEU A 208 -4.17 -3.24 5.42
C LEU A 208 -4.34 -2.22 4.31
N GLY A 209 -3.24 -1.60 3.89
CA GLY A 209 -3.20 -0.66 2.77
C GLY A 209 -2.75 -1.34 1.49
N LEU A 210 -3.71 -1.80 0.69
CA LEU A 210 -3.48 -2.47 -0.60
C LEU A 210 -3.30 -1.40 -1.70
N SER A 211 -2.08 -1.28 -2.22
CA SER A 211 -1.62 -0.13 -3.01
C SER A 211 -1.50 -0.39 -4.50
N SER A 212 -1.57 -1.66 -4.94
CA SER A 212 -1.33 -2.05 -6.35
C SER A 212 -2.36 -1.42 -7.28
N THR A 213 -3.61 -1.30 -6.82
CA THR A 213 -4.70 -0.61 -7.55
C THR A 213 -4.35 0.84 -7.91
N ASP A 214 -3.62 1.54 -7.04
CA ASP A 214 -3.20 2.92 -7.28
C ASP A 214 -1.96 2.98 -8.18
N TYR A 215 -0.94 2.15 -7.94
CA TYR A 215 0.27 2.12 -8.77
C TYR A 215 -0.05 1.75 -10.23
N ILE A 216 -0.80 0.66 -10.44
CA ILE A 216 -1.22 0.20 -11.76
C ILE A 216 -2.16 1.22 -12.40
N GLY A 217 -3.10 1.78 -11.62
CA GLY A 217 -3.99 2.85 -12.08
C GLY A 217 -3.23 4.10 -12.53
N HIS A 218 -2.12 4.45 -11.89
CA HIS A 218 -1.28 5.58 -12.31
C HIS A 218 -0.52 5.31 -13.61
N LEU A 219 -0.09 4.07 -13.84
CA LEU A 219 0.69 3.68 -15.02
C LEU A 219 -0.20 3.48 -16.26
N PHE A 220 -1.34 2.82 -16.10
CA PHE A 220 -2.17 2.34 -17.20
C PHE A 220 -3.60 2.91 -17.20
N GLY A 221 -4.06 3.44 -16.07
CA GLY A 221 -5.40 4.02 -15.94
C GLY A 221 -6.50 3.00 -15.66
N PRO A 222 -7.70 3.49 -15.29
CA PRO A 222 -8.72 2.66 -14.64
C PRO A 222 -9.42 1.63 -15.53
N LEU A 223 -9.27 1.72 -16.85
CA LEU A 223 -9.94 0.84 -17.81
C LEU A 223 -8.94 0.05 -18.66
N SER A 224 -7.69 -0.09 -18.22
CA SER A 224 -6.69 -0.89 -18.95
C SER A 224 -6.84 -2.38 -18.66
N GLN A 225 -6.20 -3.22 -19.47
CA GLN A 225 -6.15 -4.66 -19.22
C GLN A 225 -5.40 -4.97 -17.92
N GLU A 226 -4.36 -4.19 -17.60
CA GLU A 226 -3.56 -4.31 -16.37
C GLU A 226 -4.40 -4.06 -15.13
N GLN A 227 -5.24 -3.02 -15.16
CA GLN A 227 -6.14 -2.73 -14.05
C GLN A 227 -7.20 -3.84 -13.88
N LEU A 228 -7.74 -4.36 -14.99
CA LEU A 228 -8.69 -5.48 -14.93
C LEU A 228 -8.02 -6.75 -14.37
N SER A 229 -6.82 -7.08 -14.85
CA SER A 229 -6.02 -8.20 -14.32
C SER A 229 -5.73 -8.02 -12.83
N ASN A 230 -5.38 -6.81 -12.40
CA ASN A 230 -5.12 -6.51 -11.00
C ASN A 230 -6.38 -6.66 -10.13
N LEU A 231 -7.55 -6.21 -10.58
CA LEU A 231 -8.78 -6.33 -9.82
C LEU A 231 -9.23 -7.78 -9.65
N ILE A 232 -9.04 -8.62 -10.68
CA ILE A 232 -9.29 -10.07 -10.58
C ILE A 232 -8.30 -10.71 -9.59
N HIS A 233 -7.02 -10.32 -9.66
CA HIS A 233 -6.01 -10.80 -8.72
C HIS A 233 -6.36 -10.41 -7.28
N LEU A 234 -6.75 -9.15 -7.06
CA LEU A 234 -7.14 -8.60 -5.76
C LEU A 234 -8.35 -9.35 -5.19
N ASP A 235 -9.38 -9.60 -6.00
CA ASP A 235 -10.55 -10.38 -5.59
C ASP A 235 -10.16 -11.78 -5.08
N ARG A 236 -9.30 -12.49 -5.83
CA ARG A 236 -8.80 -13.81 -5.44
C ARG A 236 -8.04 -13.77 -4.11
N ILE A 237 -7.05 -12.90 -3.97
CA ILE A 237 -6.20 -12.88 -2.77
C ILE A 237 -6.95 -12.39 -1.53
N LEU A 238 -7.98 -11.55 -1.70
CA LEU A 238 -8.90 -11.18 -0.62
C LEU A 238 -9.76 -12.38 -0.19
N GLY A 239 -10.28 -13.15 -1.15
CA GLY A 239 -10.98 -14.41 -0.87
C GLY A 239 -10.12 -15.37 -0.05
N GLU A 240 -8.88 -15.62 -0.50
CA GLU A 240 -7.91 -16.45 0.22
C GLU A 240 -7.58 -15.91 1.62
N PHE A 241 -7.54 -14.59 1.79
CA PHE A 241 -7.30 -13.96 3.09
C PHE A 241 -8.51 -14.09 4.02
N PHE A 242 -9.75 -13.96 3.52
CA PHE A 242 -10.95 -14.17 4.31
C PHE A 242 -11.11 -15.64 4.72
N ASP A 243 -10.81 -16.59 3.84
CA ASP A 243 -10.75 -18.02 4.18
C ASP A 243 -9.72 -18.28 5.28
N TYR A 244 -8.57 -17.58 5.24
CA TYR A 244 -7.57 -17.65 6.30
C TYR A 244 -8.10 -17.09 7.64
N LEU A 245 -8.86 -15.98 7.64
CA LEU A 245 -9.50 -15.44 8.84
C LEU A 245 -10.51 -16.43 9.42
N ASP A 246 -11.37 -17.03 8.59
CA ASP A 246 -12.33 -18.04 9.04
C ASP A 246 -11.65 -19.26 9.68
N ALA A 247 -10.52 -19.69 9.10
CA ALA A 247 -9.77 -20.84 9.62
C ALA A 247 -8.99 -20.55 10.92
N ASN A 248 -8.45 -19.34 11.09
CA ASN A 248 -7.51 -19.01 12.18
C ASN A 248 -8.11 -18.16 13.30
N VAL A 249 -9.11 -17.33 13.00
CA VAL A 249 -9.84 -16.52 13.99
C VAL A 249 -11.19 -17.15 14.31
N GLY A 250 -11.84 -17.74 13.30
CA GLY A 250 -13.15 -18.36 13.39
C GLY A 250 -14.21 -17.56 12.66
N GLU A 251 -15.04 -18.24 11.87
CA GLU A 251 -16.16 -17.63 11.16
C GLU A 251 -17.08 -16.87 12.14
N GLY A 252 -17.40 -15.62 11.80
CA GLY A 252 -18.20 -14.73 12.64
C GLY A 252 -17.48 -14.16 13.88
N GLN A 253 -16.18 -14.40 14.05
CA GLN A 253 -15.33 -13.79 15.10
C GLN A 253 -14.52 -12.59 14.60
N TRP A 254 -14.65 -12.22 13.33
CA TRP A 254 -14.00 -11.06 12.73
C TRP A 254 -15.02 -10.20 11.97
N VAL A 255 -14.68 -8.91 11.78
CA VAL A 255 -15.46 -7.96 11.00
C VAL A 255 -14.52 -7.19 10.08
N VAL A 256 -14.94 -6.95 8.84
CA VAL A 256 -14.16 -6.20 7.85
C VAL A 256 -14.90 -4.95 7.41
N ALA A 257 -14.14 -3.89 7.17
CA ALA A 257 -14.56 -2.72 6.43
C ALA A 257 -13.57 -2.52 5.27
N LEU A 258 -14.06 -2.57 4.04
CA LEU A 258 -13.28 -2.33 2.83
C LEU A 258 -13.72 -1.02 2.18
N SER A 259 -12.76 -0.15 1.86
CA SER A 259 -12.97 1.16 1.24
C SER A 259 -11.73 1.55 0.42
N ALA A 260 -11.82 2.67 -0.30
CA ALA A 260 -10.68 3.34 -0.91
C ALA A 260 -10.43 4.70 -0.23
N ASP A 261 -9.19 5.19 -0.31
CA ASP A 261 -8.79 6.54 0.14
C ASP A 261 -9.18 7.63 -0.88
N HIS A 262 -9.27 7.28 -2.16
CA HIS A 262 -9.82 8.12 -3.22
C HIS A 262 -10.29 7.33 -4.45
N GLY A 263 -10.94 8.01 -5.40
CA GLY A 263 -11.19 7.50 -6.75
C GLY A 263 -10.08 7.86 -7.72
N VAL A 264 -10.34 7.66 -9.02
CA VAL A 264 -9.41 8.00 -10.10
C VAL A 264 -10.17 8.57 -11.31
N ALA A 265 -9.53 9.47 -12.05
CA ALA A 265 -10.03 9.97 -13.33
C ALA A 265 -9.38 9.20 -14.48
N THR A 266 -10.09 9.08 -15.61
CA THR A 266 -9.49 8.50 -16.83
C THR A 266 -8.56 9.50 -17.52
N MET A 267 -7.69 9.02 -18.40
CA MET A 267 -6.71 9.83 -19.12
C MET A 267 -7.41 10.76 -20.12
N PRO A 268 -6.90 12.00 -20.31
CA PRO A 268 -7.45 12.93 -21.29
C PRO A 268 -7.55 12.34 -22.71
N GLU A 269 -6.58 11.53 -23.12
CA GLU A 269 -6.55 10.87 -24.42
C GLU A 269 -7.74 9.92 -24.61
N TYR A 270 -8.04 9.08 -23.60
CA TYR A 270 -9.23 8.24 -23.65
C TYR A 270 -10.51 9.08 -23.66
N ALA A 271 -10.58 10.16 -22.89
CA ALA A 271 -11.73 11.06 -22.92
C ALA A 271 -11.93 11.68 -24.32
N GLN A 272 -10.85 12.00 -25.04
CA GLN A 272 -10.92 12.45 -26.44
C GLN A 272 -11.44 11.34 -27.38
N GLU A 273 -10.98 10.10 -27.21
CA GLU A 273 -11.48 8.93 -27.98
C GLU A 273 -12.98 8.72 -27.76
N GLN A 274 -13.49 9.03 -26.56
CA GLN A 274 -14.92 9.00 -26.23
C GLN A 274 -15.69 10.27 -26.63
N GLY A 275 -15.06 11.21 -27.35
CA GLY A 275 -15.70 12.40 -27.91
C GLY A 275 -15.57 13.68 -27.09
N ASN A 276 -14.91 13.68 -25.93
CA ASN A 276 -14.57 14.91 -25.20
C ASN A 276 -13.30 15.56 -25.77
N THR A 277 -13.45 16.24 -26.90
CA THR A 277 -12.33 16.91 -27.60
C THR A 277 -11.71 18.08 -26.84
N SER A 278 -12.31 18.52 -25.73
CA SER A 278 -11.77 19.57 -24.87
C SER A 278 -10.79 19.05 -23.80
N ALA A 279 -10.76 17.74 -23.56
CA ALA A 279 -9.84 17.13 -22.60
C ALA A 279 -8.40 17.31 -23.07
N ARG A 280 -7.49 17.67 -22.16
CA ARG A 280 -6.06 17.86 -22.46
C ARG A 280 -5.20 17.70 -21.21
N ARG A 281 -3.94 17.35 -21.39
CA ARG A 281 -2.91 17.48 -20.35
C ARG A 281 -2.63 18.96 -20.08
N ILE A 282 -2.41 19.31 -18.82
CA ILE A 282 -2.12 20.70 -18.41
C ILE A 282 -0.60 21.00 -18.49
N ASN A 283 0.26 19.96 -18.40
CA ASN A 283 1.71 20.08 -18.39
C ASN A 283 2.36 19.07 -19.39
N ALA A 284 2.03 19.16 -20.68
CA ALA A 284 2.66 18.34 -21.72
C ALA A 284 3.97 18.95 -22.22
#